data_AF-A0A5R9KVJ8-F1
#
_entry.id   AF-A0A5R9KVJ8-F1
#
_cell.length_a   1.000
_cell.length_b   1.000
_cell.length_c   1.000
_cell.angle_alpha   90.00
_cell.angle_beta   90.00
_cell.angle_gamma   90.00
#
_symmetry.space_group_name_H-M   'P 1'
#
loop_
_entity.id
_entity.type
_entity.pdbx_description
1 polymer ?
#
loop_
_entity_poly.entity_id
_entity_poly.type
_entity_poly.pdbx_seq_one_letter_code
_entity_poly.pdbx_strand_id
1 'polypeptide(L)' 'MNKPIPDGSPDLSQQAYAQLIEQLFELNKPAEMAEHLWEIYSGFQMFDHQTGYNPRKLDIYYTFRDLVFFCQNVAAMKAA' A
#
# COMPACT_ATOMS: atom_id res chain seq x y z
N MET A 1 13.26 38.80 -22.79
CA MET A 1 14.04 37.59 -22.45
C MET A 1 13.18 36.72 -21.53
N ASN A 2 12.27 35.92 -22.08
CA ASN A 2 11.43 35.01 -21.28
C ASN A 2 12.13 33.67 -21.20
N LYS A 3 12.61 33.30 -20.01
CA LYS A 3 13.21 32.00 -19.73
C LYS A 3 12.06 31.00 -19.58
N PRO A 4 12.02 29.88 -20.32
CA PRO A 4 11.03 28.85 -20.05
C PRO A 4 11.34 28.25 -18.66
N ILE A 5 10.33 28.20 -17.81
CA ILE A 5 10.34 27.45 -16.56
C ILE A 5 10.44 25.97 -16.97
N PRO A 6 11.45 25.21 -16.54
CA PRO A 6 11.49 23.79 -16.83
C PRO A 6 10.26 23.15 -16.18
N ASP A 7 9.48 22.52 -17.05
CA ASP A 7 8.35 21.64 -16.79
C ASP A 7 8.65 20.76 -15.57
N GLY A 8 7.72 20.74 -14.61
CA GLY A 8 7.86 19.99 -13.38
C GLY A 8 8.24 18.55 -13.71
N SER A 9 9.25 18.01 -13.02
CA SER A 9 9.65 16.61 -13.14
C SER A 9 8.85 15.75 -12.16
N PRO A 10 7.75 15.08 -12.58
CA PRO A 10 7.07 14.06 -11.78
C PRO A 10 7.84 12.73 -11.69
N ASP A 11 8.95 12.56 -12.41
CA ASP A 11 9.59 11.25 -12.58
C ASP A 11 10.44 10.77 -11.38
N LEU A 12 11.13 11.67 -10.69
CA LEU A 12 12.10 11.28 -9.65
C LEU A 12 11.45 10.69 -8.40
N SER A 13 10.30 11.25 -7.99
CA SER A 13 9.57 10.76 -6.81
C SER A 13 8.86 9.44 -7.08
N GLN A 14 8.35 9.24 -8.30
CA GLN A 14 7.64 8.02 -8.67
C GLN A 14 8.61 6.84 -8.85
N GLN A 15 9.79 7.07 -9.46
CA GLN A 15 10.84 6.05 -9.56
C GLN A 15 11.42 5.69 -8.19
N ALA A 16 11.71 6.67 -7.33
CA ALA A 16 12.21 6.40 -5.98
C ALA A 16 11.20 5.60 -5.16
N TYR A 17 9.91 5.91 -5.29
CA TYR A 17 8.84 5.15 -4.66
C TYR A 17 8.74 3.72 -5.19
N ALA A 18 8.82 3.53 -6.51
CA ALA A 18 8.82 2.21 -7.14
C ALA A 18 10.01 1.35 -6.64
N GLN A 19 11.21 1.92 -6.57
CA GLN A 19 12.40 1.23 -6.06
C GLN A 19 12.26 0.83 -4.59
N LEU A 20 11.65 1.68 -3.76
CA LEU A 20 11.39 1.36 -2.36
C LEU A 20 10.37 0.21 -2.22
N ILE A 21 9.33 0.23 -3.05
CA ILE A 21 8.32 -0.84 -3.15
C ILE A 21 8.99 -2.15 -3.58
N GLU A 22 9.86 -2.12 -4.60
CA GLU A 22 10.59 -3.29 -5.09
C GLU A 22 11.43 -3.92 -3.98
N GLN A 23 12.24 -3.12 -3.27
CA GLN A 23 13.06 -3.59 -2.14
C GLN A 23 12.21 -4.20 -1.03
N LEU A 24 11.04 -3.61 -0.75
CA LEU A 24 10.14 -4.08 0.29
C LEU A 24 9.56 -5.47 -0.05
N PHE A 25 9.32 -5.74 -1.35
CA PHE A 25 8.91 -7.06 -1.87
C PHE A 25 10.07 -8.01 -2.21
N GLU A 26 11.33 -7.58 -2.12
CA GLU A 26 12.49 -8.47 -2.09
C GLU A 26 12.70 -9.05 -0.70
N LEU A 27 12.43 -8.23 0.34
CA LEU A 27 12.55 -8.62 1.75
C LEU A 27 11.41 -9.53 2.22
N ASN A 28 10.19 -9.32 1.71
CA ASN A 28 9.01 -10.10 2.08
C ASN A 28 8.26 -10.58 0.84
N LYS A 29 7.81 -11.84 0.84
CA LYS A 29 6.95 -12.32 -0.26
C LYS A 29 5.63 -11.55 -0.23
N PRO A 30 5.08 -11.19 -1.39
CA PRO A 30 3.80 -10.48 -1.45
C PRO A 30 2.65 -11.26 -0.79
N ALA A 31 2.71 -12.60 -0.80
CA ALA A 31 1.76 -13.44 -0.07
C ALA A 31 1.86 -13.25 1.46
N GLU A 32 3.08 -13.25 2.01
CA GLU A 32 3.32 -13.05 3.45
C GLU A 32 2.89 -11.65 3.89
N MET A 33 3.14 -10.63 3.05
CA MET A 33 2.65 -9.27 3.32
C MET A 33 1.12 -9.19 3.35
N ALA A 34 0.42 -9.89 2.46
CA ALA A 34 -1.03 -9.93 2.46
C ALA A 34 -1.57 -10.61 3.72
N GLU A 35 -0.93 -11.67 4.20
CA GLU A 35 -1.28 -12.34 5.47
C GLU A 35 -1.09 -11.39 6.67
N HIS A 36 0.03 -10.69 6.75
CA HIS A 36 0.27 -9.71 7.82
C HIS A 36 -0.75 -8.56 7.81
N LEU A 37 -1.15 -8.08 6.62
CA LEU A 37 -2.20 -7.07 6.51
C LEU A 37 -3.54 -7.59 7.04
N TRP A 38 -3.86 -8.86 6.80
CA TRP A 38 -5.06 -9.51 7.34
C TRP A 38 -5.01 -9.65 8.87
N GLU A 39 -3.86 -10.00 9.44
CA GLU A 39 -3.68 -10.07 10.90
C GLU A 39 -3.90 -8.70 11.56
N ILE A 40 -3.33 -7.63 10.98
CA ILE A 40 -3.49 -6.27 11.50
C ILE A 40 -4.96 -5.83 11.40
N TYR A 41 -5.60 -6.05 10.25
CA TYR A 41 -6.99 -5.65 10.03
C TYR A 41 -7.96 -6.42 10.94
N SER A 42 -7.76 -7.72 11.13
CA SER A 42 -8.60 -8.53 12.03
C SER A 42 -8.46 -8.09 13.49
N GLY A 43 -7.24 -7.79 13.95
CA GLY A 43 -7.01 -7.20 15.27
C GLY A 43 -7.71 -5.85 15.45
N PHE A 44 -7.64 -4.98 14.43
CA PHE A 44 -8.38 -3.73 14.42
C PHE A 44 -9.90 -3.96 14.49
N GLN A 45 -10.44 -4.91 13.72
CA GLN A 45 -11.86 -5.20 13.67
C GLN A 45 -12.38 -5.73 15.03
N MET A 46 -11.59 -6.57 15.71
CA MET A 46 -11.87 -7.02 17.07
C MET A 46 -11.90 -5.86 18.06
N PHE A 47 -10.95 -4.93 17.98
CA PHE A 47 -10.90 -3.75 18.83
C PHE A 47 -12.06 -2.77 18.57
N ASP A 48 -12.41 -2.53 17.30
CA ASP A 48 -13.56 -1.72 16.90
C ASP A 48 -14.87 -2.28 17.45
N HIS A 49 -15.05 -3.61 17.39
CA HIS A 49 -16.20 -4.29 17.96
C HIS A 49 -16.29 -4.12 19.49
N GLN A 50 -15.16 -4.03 20.19
CA GLN A 50 -15.12 -3.86 21.65
C GLN A 50 -15.31 -2.41 22.10
N THR A 51 -14.89 -1.43 21.30
CA THR A 51 -14.89 -0.01 21.68
C THR A 51 -16.11 0.76 21.19
N GLY A 52 -16.85 0.21 20.22
CA GLY A 52 -18.24 0.58 19.97
C GLY A 52 -18.49 1.73 19.00
N TYR A 53 -17.46 2.38 18.43
CA TYR A 53 -17.56 3.20 17.20
C TYR A 53 -16.20 3.79 16.79
N ASN A 54 -15.74 3.55 15.56
CA ASN A 54 -14.62 4.27 14.95
C ASN A 54 -15.06 5.01 13.67
N PRO A 55 -15.01 6.35 13.63
CA PRO A 55 -15.42 7.11 12.44
C PRO A 55 -14.52 6.88 11.22
N ARG A 56 -13.30 6.36 11.42
CA ARG A 56 -12.35 6.02 10.33
C ARG A 56 -12.46 4.58 9.84
N LYS A 57 -13.41 3.80 10.35
CA LYS A 57 -13.54 2.37 10.02
C LYS A 57 -13.63 2.11 8.51
N LEU A 58 -14.36 2.97 7.78
CA LEU A 58 -14.50 2.85 6.33
C LEU A 58 -13.19 3.17 5.61
N ASP A 59 -12.50 4.26 5.97
CA ASP A 59 -11.20 4.61 5.39
C ASP A 59 -10.14 3.52 5.64
N ILE A 60 -10.13 2.96 6.86
CA ILE A 60 -9.22 1.87 7.22
C ILE A 60 -9.52 0.62 6.40
N TYR A 61 -10.80 0.29 6.20
CA TYR A 61 -11.19 -0.84 5.35
C TYR A 61 -10.77 -0.63 3.88
N TYR A 62 -11.00 0.55 3.30
CA TYR A 62 -10.58 0.83 1.92
C TYR A 62 -9.07 0.77 1.75
N THR A 63 -8.33 1.36 2.70
CA THR A 63 -6.86 1.30 2.70
C THR A 63 -6.36 -0.13 2.77
N PHE A 64 -6.91 -0.93 3.69
CA PHE A 64 -6.59 -2.35 3.82
C PHE A 64 -6.87 -3.12 2.52
N ARG A 65 -8.06 -2.93 1.96
CA ARG A 65 -8.50 -3.57 0.70
C ARG A 65 -7.51 -3.27 -0.43
N ASP A 66 -7.15 -2.01 -0.61
CA ASP A 66 -6.26 -1.58 -1.69
C ASP A 66 -4.85 -2.16 -1.50
N LEU A 67 -4.34 -2.19 -0.26
CA LEU A 67 -3.04 -2.79 0.04
C LEU A 67 -3.00 -4.30 -0.21
N VAL A 68 -4.08 -5.03 0.11
CA VAL A 68 -4.19 -6.46 -0.18
C VAL A 68 -4.22 -6.72 -1.68
N PHE A 69 -5.04 -5.97 -2.42
CA PHE A 69 -5.08 -6.10 -3.88
C PHE A 69 -3.75 -5.74 -4.53
N PHE A 70 -3.06 -4.73 -4.01
CA PHE A 70 -1.74 -4.37 -4.45
C PHE A 70 -0.75 -5.53 -4.28
N CYS A 71 -0.71 -6.17 -3.11
CA CYS A 71 0.14 -7.34 -2.86
C CYS A 71 -0.20 -8.50 -3.81
N GLN A 72 -1.49 -8.77 -4.04
CA GLN A 72 -1.93 -9.82 -4.97
C GLN A 72 -1.53 -9.53 -6.41
N ASN A 73 -1.66 -8.29 -6.87
CA ASN A 73 -1.26 -7.88 -8.22
C ASN A 73 0.25 -8.00 -8.40
N VAL A 74 1.05 -7.57 -7.42
CA VAL A 74 2.51 -7.73 -7.46
C VAL A 74 2.90 -9.21 -7.47
N ALA A 75 2.23 -10.06 -6.70
CA ALA A 75 2.45 -11.51 -6.73
C ALA A 75 2.17 -12.09 -8.13
N ALA A 76 1.06 -11.67 -8.76
CA ALA A 76 0.70 -12.13 -10.11
C ALA A 76 1.72 -11.64 -11.17
N MET A 77 2.20 -10.41 -11.07
CA MET A 77 3.24 -9.87 -11.95
C MET A 77 4.58 -10.58 -11.80
N LYS A 78 4.97 -10.94 -10.57
CA LYS A 78 6.21 -11.69 -10.31
C LYS A 78 6.13 -13.17 -10.70
N ALA A 79 4.92 -13.71 -10.92
CA ALA A 79 4.69 -15.09 -11.32
C ALA A 79 4.53 -15.28 -12.85
N ALA A 80 4.46 -14.19 -13.61
CA ALA A 80 4.38 -14.16 -15.08
C ALA A 80 5.77 -14.06 -15.72
#